data_AF-A0A6P7XSL7-F1
#
_entry.id   AF-A0A6P7XSL7-F1
#
_cell.length_a   1.000
_cell.length_b   1.000
_cell.length_c   1.000
_cell.angle_alpha   90.00
_cell.angle_beta   90.00
_cell.angle_gamma   90.00
#
_symmetry.space_group_name_H-M   'P 1'
#
loop_
_entity.id
_entity.type
_entity.pdbx_description
1 polymer ?
#
loop_
_entity_poly.entity_id
_entity_poly.type
_entity_poly.pdbx_seq_one_letter_code
_entity_poly.pdbx_strand_id
1 'polypeptide(L)'
;MVREECKVLLDTLNKVTACYRLLVLSLGGTSDSKSLREELKKTRQKAQDLAVANRNKLITVLKDKSVSREDKAEVERLWVLFSSCMEILEVDMRRALELGHEFQLNVPTKHLLQTGMTGGTSGVAARAMSVQNLKYEEDHNIDVIDLTELEDEINQVEEMMYEMEMKVNVPHWTVEAKQDPGAELKSTLNVGASSVGMISTKDNKSCDPSKILAGIIFTAVLIVAIILVVCVVKLS
;
A
#
# COMPACT_ATOMS: atom_id res chain seq x y z
N MET A 1 14.79 17.67 -15.60
CA MET A 1 15.62 16.45 -15.54
C MET A 1 15.86 16.04 -14.09
N VAL A 2 16.49 16.89 -13.25
CA VAL A 2 16.74 16.54 -11.84
C VAL A 2 15.44 16.32 -11.04
N ARG A 3 14.40 17.13 -11.31
CA ARG A 3 13.04 16.97 -10.75
C ARG A 3 12.43 15.61 -11.06
N GLU A 4 12.47 15.19 -12.32
CA GLU A 4 11.95 13.89 -12.77
C GLU A 4 12.68 12.74 -12.09
N GLU A 5 13.99 12.85 -11.92
CA GLU A 5 14.78 11.82 -11.24
C GLU A 5 14.43 11.73 -9.75
N CYS A 6 14.21 12.86 -9.05
CA CYS A 6 13.72 12.86 -7.66
C CYS A 6 12.35 12.19 -7.57
N LYS A 7 11.45 12.48 -8.52
CA LYS A 7 10.12 11.86 -8.59
C LYS A 7 10.21 10.34 -8.80
N VAL A 8 11.04 9.88 -9.73
CA VAL A 8 11.22 8.44 -9.99
C VAL A 8 11.78 7.71 -8.77
N LEU A 9 12.75 8.32 -8.07
CA LEU A 9 13.27 7.77 -6.82
C LEU A 9 12.18 7.67 -5.76
N LEU A 10 11.35 8.71 -5.62
CA LEU A 10 10.26 8.73 -4.65
C LEU A 10 9.16 7.71 -4.98
N ASP A 11 8.77 7.60 -6.25
CA ASP A 11 7.79 6.62 -6.70
C ASP A 11 8.29 5.18 -6.46
N THR A 12 9.61 4.96 -6.62
CA THR A 12 10.23 3.66 -6.34
C THR A 12 10.25 3.37 -4.84
N LEU A 13 10.65 4.35 -4.02
CA LEU A 13 10.63 4.24 -2.56
C LEU A 13 9.20 3.96 -2.03
N ASN A 14 8.20 4.67 -2.54
CA ASN A 14 6.81 4.48 -2.15
C ASN A 14 6.31 3.06 -2.47
N LYS A 15 6.66 2.52 -3.65
CA LYS A 15 6.35 1.12 -4.00
C LYS A 15 7.03 0.12 -3.08
N VAL A 16 8.30 0.34 -2.73
CA VAL A 16 9.05 -0.53 -1.81
C VAL A 16 8.45 -0.46 -0.40
N THR A 17 8.08 0.72 0.08
CA THR A 17 7.46 0.92 1.39
C THR A 17 6.07 0.27 1.45
N ALA A 18 5.27 0.40 0.39
CA ALA A 18 4.00 -0.31 0.28
C ALA A 18 4.19 -1.84 0.28
N CYS A 19 5.20 -2.35 -0.44
CA CYS A 19 5.56 -3.76 -0.41
C CYS A 19 6.00 -4.21 1.00
N TYR A 20 6.81 -3.41 1.68
CA TYR A 20 7.23 -3.68 3.05
C TYR A 20 6.03 -3.82 3.99
N ARG A 21 5.08 -2.87 3.94
CA ARG A 21 3.84 -2.92 4.70
C ARG A 21 3.05 -4.22 4.49
N LEU A 22 2.94 -4.68 3.24
CA LEU A 22 2.25 -5.94 2.91
C LEU A 22 2.93 -7.16 3.55
N LEU A 23 4.27 -7.17 3.61
CA LEU A 23 5.03 -8.21 4.30
C LEU A 23 4.82 -8.15 5.81
N VAL A 24 4.87 -6.94 6.39
CA VAL A 24 4.62 -6.72 7.83
C VAL A 24 3.24 -7.23 8.25
N LEU A 25 2.20 -7.00 7.44
CA LEU A 25 0.85 -7.52 7.69
C LEU A 25 0.75 -9.06 7.69
N SER A 26 1.74 -9.75 7.12
CA SER A 26 1.79 -11.21 7.08
C SER A 26 2.50 -11.84 8.29
N LEU A 27 3.21 -11.04 9.10
CA LEU A 27 3.88 -11.50 10.32
C LEU A 27 2.86 -11.97 11.37
N GLY A 28 3.20 -13.05 12.08
CA GLY A 28 2.30 -13.71 13.05
C GLY A 28 1.11 -14.45 12.42
N GLY A 29 0.95 -14.39 11.09
CA GLY A 29 -0.09 -15.08 10.35
C GLY A 29 0.32 -16.49 9.88
N THR A 30 -0.56 -17.14 9.11
CA THR A 30 -0.32 -18.48 8.54
C THR A 30 0.82 -18.53 7.51
N SER A 31 1.21 -17.36 6.98
CA SER A 31 2.28 -17.21 5.99
C SER A 31 3.61 -16.79 6.62
N ASP A 32 3.66 -16.58 7.94
CA ASP A 32 4.88 -16.20 8.63
C ASP A 32 5.89 -17.35 8.60
N SER A 33 7.10 -17.03 8.14
CA SER A 33 8.16 -18.00 7.90
C SER A 33 9.51 -17.30 7.86
N LYS A 34 10.59 -18.07 8.02
CA LYS A 34 11.96 -17.54 7.89
C LYS A 34 12.17 -16.85 6.54
N SER A 35 11.62 -17.40 5.45
CA SER A 35 11.70 -16.79 4.12
C SER A 35 11.02 -15.43 4.05
N LEU A 36 9.84 -15.29 4.67
CA LEU A 36 9.13 -14.01 4.74
C LEU A 36 9.95 -12.97 5.52
N ARG A 37 10.56 -13.36 6.65
CA ARG A 37 11.38 -12.46 7.47
C ARG A 37 12.65 -12.01 6.77
N GLU A 38 13.30 -12.89 6.01
CA GLU A 38 14.42 -12.52 5.13
C GLU A 38 14.00 -11.57 4.00
N GLU A 39 12.82 -11.76 3.41
CA GLU A 39 12.29 -10.83 2.42
C GLU A 39 11.97 -9.46 3.04
N LEU A 40 11.45 -9.45 4.25
CA LEU A 40 11.18 -8.24 5.03
C LEU A 40 12.48 -7.47 5.29
N LYS A 41 13.55 -8.17 5.71
CA LYS A 41 14.92 -7.63 5.84
C LYS A 41 15.46 -7.01 4.54
N LYS A 42 15.39 -7.75 3.45
CA LYS A 42 15.85 -7.24 2.14
C LYS A 42 15.05 -6.02 1.68
N THR A 43 13.75 -6.02 1.95
CA THR A 43 12.86 -4.92 1.56
C THR A 43 13.11 -3.66 2.37
N ARG A 44 13.30 -3.76 3.70
CA ARG A 44 13.67 -2.61 4.55
C ARG A 44 15.04 -2.03 4.19
N GLN A 45 16.04 -2.87 3.90
CA GLN A 45 17.35 -2.38 3.48
C GLN A 45 17.25 -1.58 2.17
N LYS A 46 16.52 -2.13 1.20
CA LYS A 46 16.27 -1.44 -0.07
C LYS A 46 15.51 -0.13 0.12
N ALA A 47 14.56 -0.08 1.04
CA ALA A 47 13.83 1.16 1.36
C ALA A 47 14.79 2.22 1.93
N GLN A 48 15.65 1.84 2.87
CA GLN A 48 16.65 2.73 3.47
C GLN A 48 17.67 3.25 2.45
N ASP A 49 18.18 2.39 1.57
CA ASP A 49 19.11 2.80 0.50
C ASP A 49 18.47 3.85 -0.43
N LEU A 50 17.21 3.61 -0.82
CA LEU A 50 16.43 4.55 -1.62
C LEU A 50 16.15 5.85 -0.87
N ALA A 51 15.85 5.78 0.44
CA ALA A 51 15.63 6.95 1.29
C ALA A 51 16.87 7.83 1.38
N VAL A 52 18.05 7.24 1.62
CA VAL A 52 19.33 7.97 1.66
C VAL A 52 19.61 8.66 0.32
N ALA A 53 19.46 7.92 -0.78
CA ALA A 53 19.68 8.46 -2.13
C ALA A 53 18.72 9.61 -2.45
N ASN A 54 17.45 9.46 -2.12
CA ASN A 54 16.42 10.46 -2.38
C ASN A 54 16.62 11.71 -1.51
N ARG A 55 16.87 11.52 -0.21
CA ARG A 55 17.18 12.62 0.74
C ARG A 55 18.33 13.48 0.25
N ASN A 56 19.47 12.86 -0.07
CA ASN A 56 20.66 13.59 -0.51
C ASN A 56 20.38 14.41 -1.77
N LYS A 57 19.60 13.83 -2.70
CA LYS A 57 19.23 14.50 -3.95
C LYS A 57 18.26 15.65 -3.71
N LEU A 58 17.18 15.44 -2.96
CA LEU A 58 16.21 16.48 -2.63
C LEU A 58 16.86 17.65 -1.87
N ILE A 59 17.71 17.37 -0.87
CA ILE A 59 18.44 18.42 -0.13
C ILE A 59 19.34 19.23 -1.08
N THR A 60 20.03 18.56 -2.00
CA THR A 60 20.91 19.24 -2.97
C THR A 60 20.10 20.20 -3.85
N VAL A 61 18.95 19.75 -4.36
CA VAL A 61 18.09 20.57 -5.23
C VAL A 61 17.41 21.71 -4.46
N LEU A 62 16.95 21.47 -3.24
CA LEU A 62 16.27 22.47 -2.42
C LEU A 62 17.21 23.59 -1.94
N LYS A 63 18.50 23.29 -1.78
CA LYS A 63 19.53 24.28 -1.44
C LYS A 63 20.04 25.07 -2.64
N ASP A 64 19.81 24.58 -3.85
CA ASP A 64 20.22 25.25 -5.08
C ASP A 64 19.32 26.47 -5.37
N LYS A 65 19.94 27.64 -5.45
CA LYS A 65 19.25 28.92 -5.71
C LYS A 65 19.00 29.17 -7.20
N SER A 66 19.60 28.37 -8.09
CA SER A 66 19.48 28.53 -9.54
C SER A 66 18.23 27.86 -10.12
N VAL A 67 17.53 27.05 -9.32
CA VAL A 67 16.32 26.33 -9.71
C VAL A 67 15.16 27.31 -9.94
N SER A 68 14.36 27.06 -10.98
CA SER A 68 13.17 27.86 -11.29
C SER A 68 12.16 27.83 -10.13
N ARG A 69 11.28 28.83 -10.05
CA ARG A 69 10.30 28.91 -8.96
C ARG A 69 9.32 27.74 -9.01
N GLU A 70 8.91 27.36 -10.22
CA GLU A 70 7.98 26.27 -10.49
C GLU A 70 8.60 24.91 -10.14
N ASP A 71 9.85 24.68 -10.51
CA ASP A 71 10.55 23.44 -10.16
C ASP A 71 10.84 23.36 -8.66
N LYS A 72 11.17 24.48 -8.03
CA LYS A 72 11.36 24.55 -6.59
C LYS A 72 10.08 24.18 -5.84
N ALA A 73 8.95 24.75 -6.23
CA ALA A 73 7.65 24.41 -5.66
C ALA A 73 7.34 22.91 -5.83
N GLU A 74 7.64 22.31 -6.98
CA GLU A 74 7.44 20.87 -7.19
C GLU A 74 8.32 20.01 -6.29
N VAL A 75 9.60 20.38 -6.15
CA VAL A 75 10.55 19.66 -5.29
C VAL A 75 10.17 19.80 -3.82
N GLU A 76 9.62 20.94 -3.39
CA GLU A 76 9.03 21.12 -2.06
C GLU A 76 7.84 20.17 -1.85
N ARG A 77 7.00 19.92 -2.86
CA ARG A 77 5.94 18.89 -2.74
C ARG A 77 6.50 17.48 -2.64
N LEU A 78 7.52 17.16 -3.44
CA LEU A 78 8.20 15.87 -3.37
C LEU A 78 8.87 15.66 -2.01
N TRP A 79 9.40 16.73 -1.40
CA TRP A 79 9.94 16.70 -0.05
C TRP A 79 8.88 16.33 0.98
N VAL A 80 7.71 16.97 0.94
CA VAL A 80 6.60 16.66 1.84
C VAL A 80 6.13 15.20 1.68
N LEU A 81 5.99 14.73 0.43
CA LEU A 81 5.64 13.33 0.15
C LEU A 81 6.72 12.35 0.63
N PHE A 82 7.99 12.72 0.49
CA PHE A 82 9.12 11.95 0.99
C PHE A 82 9.11 11.85 2.52
N SER A 83 8.92 12.97 3.23
CA SER A 83 8.79 12.96 4.70
C SER A 83 7.66 12.05 5.17
N SER A 84 6.47 12.14 4.56
CA SER A 84 5.37 11.25 4.90
C SER A 84 5.66 9.78 4.58
N CYS A 85 6.43 9.49 3.52
CA CYS A 85 6.86 8.12 3.23
C CYS A 85 7.82 7.57 4.29
N MET A 86 8.69 8.41 4.84
CA MET A 86 9.60 8.05 5.93
C MET A 86 8.85 7.76 7.23
N GLU A 87 7.85 8.58 7.58
CA GLU A 87 6.97 8.34 8.73
C GLU A 87 6.25 6.99 8.62
N ILE A 88 5.71 6.66 7.44
CA ILE A 88 5.03 5.37 7.23
C ILE A 88 6.01 4.20 7.35
N LEU A 89 7.22 4.34 6.78
CA LEU A 89 8.25 3.31 6.87
C LEU A 89 8.65 3.04 8.32
N GLU A 90 8.88 4.09 9.11
CA GLU A 90 9.22 3.98 10.53
C GLU A 90 8.12 3.26 11.32
N VAL A 91 6.85 3.63 11.10
CA VAL A 91 5.71 2.99 11.76
C VAL A 91 5.63 1.51 11.41
N ASP A 92 5.79 1.18 10.13
CA ASP A 92 5.77 -0.22 9.69
C ASP A 92 6.98 -1.01 10.23
N MET A 93 8.15 -0.39 10.39
CA MET A 93 9.34 -1.02 10.98
C MET A 93 9.16 -1.29 12.48
N ARG A 94 8.64 -0.33 13.24
CA ARG A 94 8.28 -0.56 14.65
C ARG A 94 7.25 -1.67 14.78
N ARG A 95 6.25 -1.68 13.90
CA ARG A 95 5.23 -2.73 13.88
C ARG A 95 5.85 -4.10 13.60
N ALA A 96 6.82 -4.18 12.69
CA ALA A 96 7.55 -5.40 12.42
C ALA A 96 8.34 -5.88 13.64
N LEU A 97 8.98 -4.96 14.38
CA LEU A 97 9.73 -5.26 15.60
C LEU A 97 8.82 -5.82 16.70
N GLU A 98 7.70 -5.16 16.97
CA GLU A 98 6.67 -5.61 17.92
C GLU A 98 6.19 -7.03 17.61
N LEU A 99 5.78 -7.26 16.35
CA LEU A 99 5.30 -8.56 15.90
C LEU A 99 6.42 -9.62 15.93
N GLY A 100 7.66 -9.23 15.63
CA GLY A 100 8.82 -10.10 15.70
C GLY A 100 9.07 -10.64 17.11
N HIS A 101 8.90 -9.80 18.13
CA HIS A 101 9.00 -10.20 19.54
C HIS A 101 7.83 -11.08 20.01
N GLU A 102 6.60 -10.77 19.58
CA GLU A 102 5.40 -11.53 19.96
C GLU A 102 5.36 -12.92 19.29
N PHE A 103 5.85 -13.03 18.05
CA PHE A 103 5.75 -14.25 17.23
C PHE A 103 7.13 -14.84 16.91
N GLN A 104 7.92 -15.23 17.90
CA GLN A 104 9.25 -15.82 17.64
C GLN A 104 9.15 -17.19 16.93
N LEU A 105 9.89 -17.39 15.83
CA LEU A 105 9.84 -18.63 15.05
C LEU A 105 10.61 -19.78 15.71
N ASN A 106 11.67 -19.45 16.48
CA ASN A 106 12.60 -20.43 17.05
C ASN A 106 12.34 -20.80 18.52
N VAL A 107 11.27 -20.28 19.15
CA VAL A 107 10.85 -20.81 20.45
C VAL A 107 10.24 -22.18 20.20
N PRO A 108 10.63 -23.24 20.94
CA PRO A 108 9.93 -24.52 20.91
C PRO A 108 8.55 -24.29 21.52
N THR A 109 7.65 -23.78 20.70
CA THR A 109 6.25 -23.64 21.00
C THR A 109 5.76 -25.06 21.15
N LYS A 110 5.50 -25.44 22.39
CA LYS A 110 4.97 -26.73 22.80
C LYS A 110 3.67 -26.97 22.02
N HIS A 111 3.79 -27.56 20.82
CA HIS A 111 2.75 -27.77 19.80
C HIS A 111 1.64 -26.71 19.82
N LEU A 112 1.87 -25.55 19.19
CA LEU A 112 0.78 -24.60 18.99
C LEU A 112 -0.17 -25.11 17.90
N LEU A 113 -1.25 -25.71 18.39
CA LEU A 113 -2.56 -25.87 17.76
C LEU A 113 -2.56 -26.42 16.33
N GLN A 114 -2.52 -27.75 16.27
CA GLN A 114 -3.05 -28.54 15.17
C GLN A 114 -4.55 -28.28 15.05
N THR A 115 -4.95 -27.16 14.43
CA THR A 115 -6.35 -26.93 14.06
C THR A 115 -6.69 -28.00 13.04
N GLY A 116 -7.44 -29.02 13.47
CA GLY A 116 -7.68 -30.26 12.75
C GLY A 116 -8.53 -30.10 11.48
N MET A 117 -8.02 -29.35 10.50
CA MET A 117 -8.54 -29.25 9.15
C MET A 117 -7.51 -29.82 8.18
N THR A 118 -7.34 -31.14 8.21
CA THR A 118 -6.78 -31.89 7.09
C THR A 118 -7.85 -31.98 6.00
N GLY A 119 -7.91 -30.99 5.11
CA GLY A 119 -8.55 -31.18 3.82
C GLY A 119 -7.89 -32.37 3.11
N GLY A 120 -8.68 -33.26 2.51
CA GLY A 120 -8.23 -34.53 1.93
C GLY A 120 -7.12 -34.36 0.87
N THR A 121 -5.87 -34.30 1.32
CA THR A 121 -4.67 -34.06 0.49
C THR A 121 -3.59 -35.10 0.79
N SER A 122 -3.99 -36.34 1.05
CA SER A 122 -3.08 -37.50 1.23
C SER A 122 -1.99 -37.58 0.14
N GLY A 123 -2.27 -37.15 -1.09
CA GLY A 123 -1.29 -37.08 -2.17
C GLY A 123 -0.28 -35.92 -2.12
N VAL A 124 -0.56 -34.85 -1.37
CA VAL A 124 0.34 -33.67 -1.22
C VAL A 124 1.26 -33.85 -0.01
N ALA A 125 0.76 -34.45 1.08
CA ALA A 125 1.57 -34.81 2.25
C ALA A 125 2.74 -35.75 1.87
N ALA A 126 2.52 -36.70 0.97
CA ALA A 126 3.58 -37.59 0.48
C ALA A 126 4.68 -36.86 -0.32
N ARG A 127 4.35 -35.77 -1.04
CA ARG A 127 5.35 -34.94 -1.74
C ARG A 127 6.09 -34.00 -0.80
N ALA A 128 5.40 -33.46 0.22
CA ALA A 128 6.04 -32.66 1.27
C ALA A 128 7.00 -33.50 2.13
N MET A 129 6.66 -34.75 2.43
CA MET A 129 7.56 -35.68 3.13
C MET A 129 8.70 -36.23 2.24
N SER A 130 8.66 -35.99 0.93
CA SER A 130 9.77 -36.32 0.01
C SER A 130 10.83 -35.22 -0.06
N VAL A 131 10.64 -34.08 0.62
CA VAL A 131 11.72 -33.12 0.83
C VAL A 131 12.61 -33.69 1.92
N GLN A 132 13.58 -34.50 1.48
CA GLN A 132 14.66 -34.98 2.30
C GLN A 132 15.31 -33.79 3.01
N ASN A 133 15.16 -33.75 4.34
CA ASN A 133 16.19 -33.31 5.27
C ASN A 133 17.01 -32.08 4.78
N LEU A 134 16.37 -30.91 4.67
CA LEU A 134 17.14 -29.67 4.77
C LEU A 134 17.61 -29.59 6.23
N LYS A 135 18.83 -30.06 6.49
CA LYS A 135 19.59 -29.63 7.67
C LYS A 135 19.77 -28.12 7.55
N TYR A 136 18.80 -27.36 8.04
CA TYR A 136 19.05 -26.01 8.47
C TYR A 136 19.71 -26.16 9.82
N GLU A 137 21.00 -25.81 9.91
CA GLU A 137 21.67 -25.64 11.19
C GLU A 137 20.81 -24.65 12.00
N GLU A 138 20.19 -25.15 13.06
CA GLU A 138 19.37 -24.37 13.98
C GLU A 138 20.30 -23.46 14.79
N ASP A 139 20.74 -22.37 14.17
CA ASP A 139 21.30 -21.27 14.94
C ASP A 139 20.12 -20.54 15.61
N HIS A 140 19.84 -20.95 16.86
CA HIS A 140 18.74 -20.44 17.69
C HIS A 140 18.80 -18.92 17.93
N ASN A 141 19.86 -18.24 17.48
CA ASN A 141 20.08 -16.82 17.70
C ASN A 141 19.71 -15.91 16.51
N ILE A 142 19.36 -16.48 15.34
CA ILE A 142 19.11 -15.69 14.12
C ILE A 142 17.97 -14.66 14.34
N ASP A 143 16.86 -15.07 14.96
CA ASP A 143 15.71 -14.18 15.18
C ASP A 143 16.06 -13.04 16.16
N VAL A 144 16.83 -13.31 17.22
CA VAL A 144 17.19 -12.29 18.22
C VAL A 144 18.18 -11.28 17.65
N ILE A 145 19.13 -11.75 16.83
CA ILE A 145 20.09 -10.90 16.14
C ILE A 145 19.36 -10.00 15.11
N ASP A 146 18.43 -10.54 14.33
CA ASP A 146 17.67 -9.74 13.34
C ASP A 146 16.78 -8.68 14.00
N LEU A 147 16.21 -8.95 15.18
CA LEU A 147 15.40 -7.95 15.90
C LEU A 147 16.26 -6.83 16.47
N THR A 148 17.45 -7.14 16.99
CA THR A 148 18.41 -6.12 17.43
C THR A 148 18.85 -5.24 16.26
N GLU A 149 19.15 -5.85 15.11
CA GLU A 149 19.51 -5.12 13.89
C GLU A 149 18.35 -4.23 13.40
N LEU A 150 17.12 -4.73 13.45
CA LEU A 150 15.93 -3.95 13.11
C LEU A 150 15.76 -2.74 14.04
N GLU A 151 16.01 -2.90 15.34
CA GLU A 151 15.97 -1.80 16.31
C GLU A 151 17.03 -0.73 15.99
N ASP A 152 18.26 -1.13 15.66
CA ASP A 152 19.32 -0.23 15.21
C ASP A 152 18.95 0.50 13.89
N GLU A 153 18.34 -0.20 12.94
CA GLU A 153 17.85 0.38 11.69
C GLU A 153 16.70 1.40 11.94
N ILE A 154 15.80 1.13 12.89
CA ILE A 154 14.74 2.09 13.29
C ILE A 154 15.39 3.37 13.83
N ASN A 155 16.38 3.25 14.72
CA ASN A 155 17.09 4.41 15.25
C ASN A 155 17.78 5.23 14.14
N GLN A 156 18.34 4.57 13.12
CA GLN A 156 18.93 5.26 11.96
C GLN A 156 17.89 6.00 11.12
N VAL A 157 16.69 5.42 10.95
CA VAL A 157 15.57 6.08 10.25
C VAL A 157 15.07 7.29 11.03
N GLU A 158 14.94 7.18 12.36
CA GLU A 158 14.57 8.31 13.23
C GLU A 158 15.60 9.45 13.15
N GLU A 159 16.89 9.13 13.23
CA GLU A 159 17.97 10.11 13.07
C GLU A 159 17.89 10.76 11.68
N MET A 160 17.64 9.98 10.64
CA MET A 160 17.47 10.50 9.27
C MET A 160 16.31 11.49 9.19
N MET A 161 15.17 11.18 9.81
CA MET A 161 13.99 12.06 9.85
C MET A 161 14.28 13.36 10.61
N TYR A 162 14.95 13.28 11.76
CA TYR A 162 15.39 14.45 12.49
C TYR A 162 16.34 15.33 11.66
N GLU A 163 17.32 14.73 10.97
CA GLU A 163 18.22 15.45 10.07
C GLU A 163 17.48 16.12 8.91
N MET A 164 16.40 15.51 8.40
CA MET A 164 15.57 16.08 7.35
C MET A 164 14.91 17.39 7.84
N GLU A 165 14.29 17.37 9.01
CA GLU A 165 13.66 18.54 9.62
C GLU A 165 14.65 19.69 9.84
N MET A 166 15.88 19.37 10.28
CA MET A 166 16.91 20.40 10.52
C MET A 166 17.49 20.99 9.23
N LYS A 167 17.60 20.20 8.15
CA LYS A 167 18.32 20.61 6.93
C LYS A 167 17.46 21.41 5.96
N VAL A 168 16.14 21.21 5.99
CA VAL A 168 15.19 21.82 5.04
C VAL A 168 13.91 22.20 5.78
N ASN A 169 13.64 23.50 5.88
CA ASN A 169 12.44 24.01 6.52
C ASN A 169 11.31 24.22 5.50
N VAL A 170 10.66 23.13 5.08
CA VAL A 170 9.48 23.15 4.21
C VAL A 170 8.30 22.59 5.00
N PRO A 171 7.46 23.46 5.61
CA PRO A 171 6.32 22.99 6.39
C PRO A 171 5.28 22.28 5.50
N HIS A 172 4.64 21.22 6.02
CA HIS A 172 3.66 20.44 5.26
C HIS A 172 2.49 21.28 4.71
N TRP A 173 2.11 22.36 5.40
CA TRP A 173 0.99 23.24 5.00
C TRP A 173 1.33 24.24 3.89
N THR A 174 2.60 24.42 3.51
CA THR A 174 2.96 25.40 2.46
C THR A 174 2.83 24.86 1.05
N VAL A 175 2.55 23.56 0.90
CA VAL A 175 2.51 22.87 -0.38
C VAL A 175 1.06 22.77 -0.90
N GLU A 176 0.78 23.37 -2.06
CA GLU A 176 -0.56 23.40 -2.67
C GLU A 176 -0.90 22.12 -3.44
N ALA A 177 -2.01 21.44 -3.12
CA ALA A 177 -2.51 20.23 -3.81
C ALA A 177 -2.69 20.42 -5.33
N LYS A 178 -2.12 19.51 -6.15
CA LYS A 178 -2.31 19.51 -7.60
C LYS A 178 -3.49 18.65 -8.08
N GLN A 179 -3.93 17.71 -7.25
CA GLN A 179 -5.05 16.85 -7.60
C GLN A 179 -6.35 17.47 -7.12
N ASP A 180 -7.39 17.38 -7.95
CA ASP A 180 -8.74 17.75 -7.54
C ASP A 180 -9.18 16.90 -6.34
N PRO A 181 -9.94 17.45 -5.39
CA PRO A 181 -10.53 16.67 -4.31
C PRO A 181 -11.29 15.44 -4.86
N GLY A 182 -10.97 14.24 -4.38
CA GLY A 182 -11.59 12.99 -4.83
C GLY A 182 -11.02 12.41 -6.12
N ALA A 183 -9.89 12.92 -6.64
CA ALA A 183 -9.19 12.31 -7.77
C ALA A 183 -8.70 10.89 -7.47
N GLU A 184 -8.40 10.59 -6.21
CA GLU A 184 -8.03 9.26 -5.72
C GLU A 184 -9.13 8.21 -5.88
N LEU A 185 -10.39 8.61 -5.97
CA LEU A 185 -11.52 7.70 -6.22
C LEU A 185 -11.56 7.20 -7.67
N LYS A 186 -10.89 7.90 -8.59
CA LYS A 186 -10.89 7.60 -10.03
C LYS A 186 -9.68 6.76 -10.48
N SER A 187 -8.69 6.53 -9.61
CA SER A 187 -7.38 5.96 -9.98
C SER A 187 -7.28 4.43 -9.84
N THR A 188 -8.39 3.72 -9.67
CA THR A 188 -8.45 2.25 -9.44
C THR A 188 -8.00 1.34 -10.60
N LEU A 189 -7.44 1.87 -11.71
CA LEU A 189 -7.19 1.09 -12.93
C LEU A 189 -5.74 0.70 -13.22
N ASN A 190 -4.79 0.88 -12.30
CA ASN A 190 -3.41 0.42 -12.50
C ASN A 190 -2.86 -0.37 -11.30
N VAL A 191 -3.62 -1.36 -10.82
CA VAL A 191 -3.13 -2.36 -9.87
C VAL A 191 -2.47 -3.48 -10.67
N GLY A 192 -1.13 -3.46 -10.72
CA GLY A 192 -0.35 -4.63 -11.07
C GLY A 192 -0.75 -5.80 -10.16
N ALA A 193 -0.85 -6.99 -10.74
CA ALA A 193 -1.37 -8.20 -10.12
C ALA A 193 -0.63 -8.60 -8.82
N SER A 194 -1.02 -8.01 -7.69
CA SER A 194 -0.84 -8.56 -6.33
C SER A 194 -1.63 -7.72 -5.33
N SER A 195 -2.95 -7.88 -5.32
CA SER A 195 -3.81 -7.49 -4.21
C SER A 195 -5.16 -8.17 -4.40
N VAL A 196 -5.36 -9.29 -3.69
CA VAL A 196 -6.68 -9.87 -3.47
C VAL A 196 -7.39 -8.94 -2.48
N GLY A 197 -8.10 -7.97 -3.04
CA GLY A 197 -8.91 -6.99 -2.33
C GLY A 197 -9.93 -6.40 -3.30
N MET A 198 -10.71 -7.27 -3.95
CA MET A 198 -11.76 -6.87 -4.88
C MET A 198 -12.93 -6.23 -4.10
N ILE A 199 -12.81 -4.95 -3.75
CA ILE A 199 -14.00 -4.12 -3.60
C ILE A 199 -14.47 -3.84 -5.02
N SER A 200 -15.38 -4.69 -5.51
CA SER A 200 -16.15 -4.40 -6.70
C SER A 200 -17.09 -3.25 -6.37
N THR A 201 -16.62 -2.01 -6.53
CA THR A 201 -17.52 -0.88 -6.77
C THR A 201 -18.06 -1.04 -8.18
N LYS A 202 -19.15 -1.82 -8.24
CA LYS A 202 -20.01 -1.87 -9.41
C LYS A 202 -20.63 -0.49 -9.56
N ASP A 203 -20.01 0.38 -10.34
CA ASP A 203 -20.66 1.56 -10.93
C ASP A 203 -21.69 1.09 -11.97
N ASN A 204 -22.70 0.37 -11.48
CA ASN A 204 -23.99 0.39 -12.10
C ASN A 204 -24.75 1.44 -11.30
N LYS A 205 -25.01 2.60 -11.91
CA LYS A 205 -26.26 3.30 -11.65
C LYS A 205 -27.34 2.27 -11.94
N SER A 206 -27.73 1.50 -10.93
CA SER A 206 -28.81 0.54 -11.02
C SER A 206 -30.03 1.39 -11.27
N CYS A 207 -30.35 1.57 -12.54
CA CYS A 207 -31.68 2.02 -12.91
C CYS A 207 -32.60 0.95 -12.35
N ASP A 208 -33.19 1.30 -11.22
CA ASP A 208 -34.20 0.52 -10.54
C ASP A 208 -35.27 0.17 -11.58
N PRO A 209 -35.41 -1.10 -11.99
CA PRO A 209 -36.31 -1.48 -13.08
C PRO A 209 -37.75 -1.06 -12.79
N SER A 210 -38.09 -0.87 -11.50
CA SER A 210 -39.35 -0.29 -11.06
C SER A 210 -39.56 1.16 -11.53
N LYS A 211 -38.52 2.00 -11.54
CA LYS A 211 -38.57 3.40 -11.99
C LYS A 211 -38.66 3.50 -13.51
N ILE A 212 -37.98 2.61 -14.24
CA ILE A 212 -38.11 2.50 -15.70
C ILE A 212 -39.53 2.05 -16.06
N LEU A 213 -40.05 1.03 -15.39
CA LEU A 213 -41.41 0.53 -15.62
C LEU A 213 -42.46 1.62 -15.34
N ALA A 214 -42.32 2.35 -14.23
CA ALA A 214 -43.20 3.46 -13.90
C ALA A 214 -43.19 4.57 -14.97
N GLY A 215 -42.01 4.92 -15.49
CA GLY A 215 -41.86 5.87 -16.59
C GLY A 215 -42.58 5.41 -17.86
N ILE A 216 -42.41 4.14 -18.25
CA ILE A 216 -43.08 3.57 -19.44
C ILE A 216 -44.60 3.60 -19.28
N ILE A 217 -45.13 3.20 -18.11
CA ILE A 217 -46.57 3.19 -17.84
C ILE A 217 -47.13 4.62 -17.89
N PHE A 218 -46.47 5.59 -17.25
CA PHE A 218 -46.93 6.97 -17.25
C PHE A 218 -46.95 7.57 -18.66
N THR A 219 -45.94 7.26 -19.47
CA THR A 219 -45.85 7.72 -20.86
C THR A 219 -46.97 7.10 -21.71
N ALA A 220 -47.25 5.81 -21.53
CA ALA A 220 -48.35 5.13 -22.23
C ALA A 220 -49.72 5.74 -21.88
N VAL A 221 -49.97 6.04 -20.60
CA VAL A 221 -51.22 6.66 -20.15
C VAL A 221 -51.39 8.05 -20.76
N LEU A 222 -50.32 8.86 -20.81
CA LEU A 222 -50.36 10.18 -21.45
C LEU A 222 -50.71 10.09 -22.94
N ILE A 223 -50.12 9.14 -23.66
CA ILE A 223 -50.42 8.95 -25.09
C ILE A 223 -51.89 8.58 -25.29
N VAL A 224 -52.43 7.67 -24.48
CA VAL A 224 -53.85 7.29 -24.55
C VAL A 224 -54.76 8.48 -24.25
N ALA A 225 -54.43 9.29 -23.24
CA ALA A 225 -55.20 10.49 -22.93
C ALA A 225 -55.21 11.50 -24.09
N ILE A 226 -54.06 11.72 -24.73
CA ILE A 226 -53.96 12.60 -25.91
C ILE A 226 -54.80 12.07 -27.07
N ILE A 227 -54.76 10.76 -27.34
CA ILE A 227 -55.57 10.13 -28.40
C ILE A 227 -57.07 10.31 -28.09
N LEU A 228 -57.49 10.09 -26.84
CA LEU A 228 -58.89 10.27 -26.44
C LEU A 228 -59.35 11.73 -26.61
N VAL A 229 -58.52 12.70 -26.25
CA VAL A 229 -58.83 14.13 -26.47
C VAL A 229 -58.98 14.43 -27.97
N VAL A 230 -58.07 13.93 -28.80
CA VAL A 230 -58.16 14.11 -30.27
C VAL A 230 -59.40 13.44 -30.84
N CYS A 231 -59.75 12.24 -30.37
CA CYS A 231 -60.96 11.53 -30.76
C CYS A 231 -62.22 12.32 -30.36
N VAL A 232 -62.31 12.84 -29.14
CA VAL A 232 -63.46 13.64 -28.67
C VAL A 232 -63.61 14.92 -29.50
N VAL A 233 -62.51 15.62 -29.81
CA VAL A 233 -62.54 16.83 -30.64
C VAL A 233 -62.91 16.53 -32.10
N LYS A 234 -62.60 15.34 -32.61
CA LYS A 234 -62.92 14.93 -34.00
C LYS A 234 -64.31 14.29 -34.14
N LEU A 235 -64.90 13.81 -33.05
CA LEU A 235 -66.22 13.16 -33.01
C LEU A 235 -67.32 14.06 -32.44
N SER A 236 -66.97 15.23 -31.89
CA SER A 236 -67.89 16.34 -31.55
C SER A 236 -68.04 17.31 -32.71
#